data_AF-A0A0N4T9Y7-F1
#
_entry.id   AF-A0A0N4T9Y7-F1
#
_cell.length_a   1.000
_cell.length_b   1.000
_cell.length_c   1.000
_cell.angle_alpha   90.00
_cell.angle_beta   90.00
_cell.angle_gamma   90.00
#
_symmetry.space_group_name_H-M   'P 1'
#
loop_
_entity.id
_entity.type
_entity.pdbx_description
1 polymer ?
#
loop_
_entity_poly.entity_id
_entity_poly.type
_entity_poly.pdbx_seq_one_letter_code
_entity_poly.pdbx_strand_id
1 'polypeptide(L)'
;MEVYQEGLRIKNILDEAKQNELIPPVLDALLDFHLNFLRRLNQKRMETEVVNSVAKIIYSEFEKGERNQAAIYAYTEFCSKYDQCGRLYDEWMMKNAELKKFFDVR
;
A
#
# COMPACT_ATOMS: atom_id res chain seq x y z
N MET A 1 0.11 7.46 2.08
CA MET A 1 1.33 6.63 1.98
C MET A 1 2.49 7.45 1.45
N GLU A 2 2.27 8.16 0.33
CA GLU A 2 3.19 9.19 -0.20
C GLU A 2 3.67 10.17 0.87
N VAL A 3 2.79 10.72 1.73
CA VAL A 3 3.19 11.68 2.78
C VAL A 3 4.22 11.10 3.78
N TYR A 4 4.18 9.80 4.05
CA TYR A 4 5.12 9.16 4.99
C TYR A 4 6.42 8.74 4.31
N GLN A 5 6.37 8.10 3.14
CA GLN A 5 7.56 7.76 2.35
C GLN A 5 8.31 9.04 1.93
N GLU A 6 7.58 10.00 1.37
CA GLU A 6 8.14 11.28 0.92
C GLU A 6 8.57 12.16 2.10
N GLY A 7 7.83 12.13 3.21
CA GLY A 7 8.22 12.86 4.42
C GLY A 7 9.48 12.31 5.10
N LEU A 8 9.70 10.99 5.08
CA LEU A 8 10.93 10.35 5.54
C LEU A 8 12.10 10.64 4.59
N ARG A 9 11.85 10.63 3.27
CA ARG A 9 12.83 10.94 2.22
C ARG A 9 13.27 12.40 2.23
N ILE A 10 12.34 13.35 2.27
CA ILE A 10 12.63 14.80 2.28
C ILE A 10 13.37 15.21 3.54
N LYS A 11 13.01 14.63 4.70
CA LYS A 11 13.66 14.96 5.99
C LYS A 11 14.93 14.17 6.24
N ASN A 12 15.33 13.27 5.34
CA ASN A 12 16.55 12.47 5.41
C ASN A 12 16.73 11.71 6.75
N ILE A 13 15.61 11.30 7.37
CA ILE A 13 15.59 10.68 8.71
C ILE A 13 16.10 9.24 8.65
N LEU A 14 15.89 8.59 7.50
CA LEU A 14 16.34 7.23 7.21
C LEU A 14 17.01 7.19 5.83
N ASP A 15 18.08 6.41 5.71
CA ASP A 15 18.65 6.08 4.40
C ASP A 15 17.68 5.21 3.57
N GLU A 16 17.85 5.21 2.25
CA GLU A 16 16.94 4.53 1.31
C GLU A 16 16.83 3.02 1.58
N ALA A 17 17.93 2.38 2.03
CA ALA A 17 17.94 0.97 2.38
C ALA A 17 16.99 0.67 3.56
N LYS A 18 17.09 1.44 4.64
CA LYS A 18 16.19 1.32 5.80
C LYS A 18 14.75 1.69 5.47
N GLN A 19 14.52 2.64 4.58
CA GLN A 19 13.17 2.96 4.12
C GLN A 19 12.54 1.77 3.39
N ASN A 20 13.28 1.11 2.50
CA ASN A 20 12.80 -0.06 1.77
C ASN A 20 12.59 -1.29 2.68
N GLU A 21 13.29 -1.37 3.81
CA GLU A 21 13.06 -2.40 4.84
C GLU A 21 11.80 -2.14 5.67
N LEU A 22 11.54 -0.88 6.02
CA LEU A 22 10.35 -0.50 6.78
C LEU A 22 9.08 -0.49 5.94
N ILE A 23 9.22 -0.09 4.67
CA ILE A 23 8.12 0.15 3.75
C ILE A 23 8.37 -0.67 2.49
N PRO A 24 7.75 -1.86 2.36
CA PRO A 24 7.97 -2.74 1.22
C PRO A 24 7.68 -2.03 -0.12
N PRO A 25 8.53 -2.19 -1.15
CA PRO A 25 8.40 -1.51 -2.44
C PRO A 25 7.25 -2.06 -3.32
N VAL A 26 6.32 -2.81 -2.72
CA VAL A 26 5.17 -3.44 -3.40
C VAL A 26 3.87 -2.67 -3.20
N LEU A 27 3.92 -1.59 -2.41
CA LEU A 27 2.75 -0.80 -2.03
C LEU A 27 2.14 -0.05 -3.21
N ASP A 28 2.96 0.41 -4.15
CA ASP A 28 2.46 1.08 -5.36
C ASP A 28 1.62 0.11 -6.21
N ALA A 29 2.06 -1.14 -6.34
CA ALA A 29 1.30 -2.17 -7.05
C ALA A 29 -0.04 -2.48 -6.36
N LEU A 30 -0.08 -2.51 -5.02
CA LEU A 30 -1.33 -2.66 -4.26
C LEU A 30 -2.23 -1.44 -4.43
N LEU A 31 -1.67 -0.24 -4.36
CA LEU A 31 -2.42 1.00 -4.52
C LEU A 31 -3.03 1.09 -5.91
N ASP A 32 -2.26 0.80 -6.95
CA ASP A 32 -2.74 0.78 -8.33
C ASP A 32 -3.87 -0.24 -8.53
N PHE A 33 -3.72 -1.45 -7.95
CA PHE A 33 -4.76 -2.47 -7.95
C PHE A 33 -6.06 -1.94 -7.34
N HIS A 34 -5.99 -1.36 -6.14
CA HIS A 34 -7.16 -0.82 -5.44
C HIS A 34 -7.80 0.38 -6.15
N LEU A 35 -6.99 1.31 -6.67
CA LEU A 35 -7.47 2.48 -7.41
C LEU A 35 -8.17 2.07 -8.71
N ASN A 36 -7.60 1.11 -9.45
CA ASN A 36 -8.22 0.58 -10.65
C ASN A 36 -9.56 -0.09 -10.32
N PHE A 37 -9.61 -0.95 -9.31
CA PHE A 37 -10.85 -1.62 -8.90
C PHE A 37 -11.93 -0.61 -8.47
N LEU A 38 -11.57 0.39 -7.67
CA LEU A 38 -12.47 1.45 -7.22
C LEU A 38 -13.00 2.30 -8.38
N ARG A 39 -12.14 2.65 -9.35
CA ARG A 39 -12.57 3.39 -10.56
C ARG A 39 -13.64 2.63 -11.33
N ARG A 40 -13.47 1.32 -11.50
CA ARG A 40 -14.44 0.47 -12.21
C ARG A 40 -15.76 0.32 -11.47
N LEU A 41 -15.71 0.18 -10.14
CA LEU A 41 -16.92 0.16 -9.31
C LEU A 41 -17.66 1.49 -9.37
N ASN A 42 -16.94 2.62 -9.28
CA ASN A 42 -17.53 3.95 -9.40
C ASN A 42 -18.16 4.18 -10.76
N GLN A 43 -17.49 3.79 -11.85
CA GLN A 43 -18.05 3.87 -13.19
C GLN A 43 -19.36 3.08 -13.28
N LYS A 44 -19.39 1.84 -12.79
CA LYS A 44 -20.60 1.01 -12.78
C LYS A 44 -21.74 1.62 -11.98
N ARG A 45 -21.42 2.20 -10.82
CA ARG A 45 -22.39 2.91 -9.97
C ARG A 45 -22.99 4.13 -10.67
N MET A 46 -22.23 4.81 -11.53
CA MET A 46 -22.70 6.01 -12.24
C MET A 46 -23.58 5.69 -13.45
N GLU A 47 -23.57 4.45 -13.95
CA GLU A 47 -24.39 4.03 -15.10
C GLU A 47 -25.88 3.92 -14.76
N THR A 48 -26.21 3.47 -13.55
CA THR A 48 -27.58 3.14 -13.15
C THR A 48 -27.79 3.40 -11.66
N GLU A 49 -28.95 3.93 -11.26
CA GLU A 49 -29.31 4.13 -9.85
C GLU A 49 -29.29 2.81 -9.05
N VAL A 50 -29.70 1.70 -9.67
CA VAL A 50 -29.64 0.36 -9.09
C VAL A 50 -28.71 -0.52 -9.91
N VAL A 51 -27.57 -0.89 -9.32
CA VAL A 51 -26.58 -1.78 -9.94
C VAL A 51 -27.03 -3.23 -9.79
N ASN A 52 -27.41 -3.86 -10.90
CA ASN A 52 -27.88 -5.25 -10.90
C ASN A 52 -26.80 -6.29 -10.56
N SER A 53 -25.53 -6.01 -10.90
CA SER A 53 -24.40 -6.90 -10.57
C SER A 53 -23.05 -6.22 -10.75
N VAL A 54 -22.08 -6.60 -9.92
CA VAL A 54 -20.65 -6.27 -10.03
C VAL A 54 -19.77 -7.49 -10.34
N ALA A 55 -20.38 -8.67 -10.53
CA ALA A 55 -19.65 -9.94 -10.65
C ALA A 55 -18.61 -9.92 -11.78
N LYS A 56 -18.93 -9.31 -12.92
CA LYS A 56 -17.98 -9.18 -14.04
C LYS A 56 -16.75 -8.34 -13.67
N ILE A 57 -16.92 -7.29 -12.86
CA ILE A 57 -15.83 -6.42 -12.41
C ILE A 57 -14.91 -7.23 -11.50
N ILE A 58 -15.49 -7.88 -10.48
CA ILE A 58 -14.76 -8.75 -9.56
C ILE A 58 -14.01 -9.84 -10.34
N TYR A 59 -14.71 -10.59 -11.19
CA TYR A 59 -14.11 -11.67 -11.97
C TYR A 59 -12.89 -11.18 -12.74
N SER A 60 -13.01 -10.11 -13.51
CA SER A 60 -11.88 -9.60 -14.31
C SER A 60 -10.71 -9.01 -13.51
N GLU A 61 -10.90 -8.55 -12.27
CA GLU A 61 -9.78 -8.13 -11.41
C GLU A 61 -9.05 -9.33 -10.79
N PHE A 62 -9.77 -10.43 -10.56
CA PHE A 62 -9.25 -11.65 -9.94
C PHE A 62 -9.01 -12.80 -10.93
N GLU A 63 -9.23 -12.56 -12.22
CA GLU A 63 -8.94 -13.49 -13.29
C GLU A 63 -7.44 -13.67 -13.44
N LYS A 64 -7.00 -14.89 -13.77
CA LYS A 64 -5.58 -15.19 -13.97
C LYS A 64 -5.04 -14.32 -15.12
N GLY A 65 -4.21 -13.36 -14.76
CA GLY A 65 -3.56 -12.44 -15.67
C GLY A 65 -2.46 -11.67 -14.96
N GLU A 66 -1.69 -10.89 -15.71
CA GLU A 66 -0.51 -10.18 -15.19
C GLU A 66 -0.84 -9.28 -13.99
N ARG A 67 -1.97 -8.55 -14.04
CA ARG A 67 -2.40 -7.67 -12.95
C ARG A 67 -2.75 -8.43 -11.67
N ASN A 68 -3.47 -9.54 -11.79
CA ASN A 68 -3.81 -10.38 -10.65
C ASN A 68 -2.55 -11.00 -10.04
N GLN A 69 -1.62 -11.48 -10.88
CA GLN A 69 -0.37 -12.05 -10.41
C GLN A 69 0.52 -11.02 -9.69
N ALA A 70 0.57 -9.79 -10.20
CA ALA A 70 1.25 -8.68 -9.55
C ALA A 70 0.62 -8.35 -8.19
N ALA A 71 -0.71 -8.31 -8.10
CA ALA A 71 -1.42 -8.10 -6.84
C ALA A 71 -1.17 -9.24 -5.83
N ILE A 72 -1.23 -10.51 -6.26
CA ILE A 72 -0.92 -11.67 -5.41
C ILE A 72 0.51 -11.59 -4.87
N TYR A 73 1.48 -11.30 -5.75
CA TYR A 73 2.88 -11.15 -5.34
C TYR A 73 3.03 -10.01 -4.33
N ALA A 74 2.43 -8.85 -4.62
CA ALA A 74 2.48 -7.70 -3.75
C ALA A 74 1.84 -7.96 -2.37
N TYR A 75 0.68 -8.62 -2.33
CA TYR A 75 0.05 -9.05 -1.08
C TYR A 75 0.91 -10.06 -0.32
N THR A 76 1.52 -11.01 -1.02
CA THR A 76 2.39 -12.02 -0.40
C THR A 76 3.61 -11.38 0.25
N GLU A 77 4.29 -10.47 -0.47
CA GLU A 77 5.45 -9.74 0.03
C GLU A 77 5.08 -8.77 1.16
N PHE A 78 3.95 -8.07 1.04
CA PHE A 78 3.51 -7.14 2.07
C PHE A 78 3.16 -7.87 3.37
N CYS A 79 2.39 -8.96 3.28
CA CYS A 79 1.99 -9.74 4.44
C CYS A 79 3.16 -10.49 5.07
N SER A 80 4.09 -11.03 4.29
CA SER A 80 5.25 -11.75 4.83
C SER A 80 6.19 -10.85 5.63
N LYS A 81 6.23 -9.56 5.29
CA LYS A 81 7.05 -8.54 5.96
C LYS A 81 6.33 -7.82 7.10
N TYR A 82 5.02 -8.04 7.29
CA TYR A 82 4.22 -7.30 8.28
C TYR A 82 4.84 -7.29 9.69
N ASP A 83 5.15 -8.47 10.23
CA ASP A 83 5.73 -8.59 11.56
C ASP A 83 7.15 -8.00 11.65
N GLN A 84 7.92 -8.09 10.56
CA GLN A 84 9.26 -7.52 10.50
C GLN A 84 9.20 -5.99 10.50
N CYS A 85 8.37 -5.40 9.65
CA CYS A 85 8.18 -3.95 9.56
C CYS A 85 7.65 -3.40 10.89
N GLY A 86 6.72 -4.10 11.55
CA GLY A 86 6.23 -3.73 12.88
C GLY A 86 7.33 -3.69 13.95
N ARG A 87 8.17 -4.73 14.02
CA ARG A 87 9.30 -4.75 14.97
C ARG A 87 10.33 -3.65 14.68
N LEU A 88 10.66 -3.42 13.42
CA LEU A 88 11.60 -2.36 13.03
C LEU A 88 11.03 -0.98 13.37
N TYR A 89 9.73 -0.77 13.13
CA TYR A 89 9.04 0.45 13.52
C TYR A 89 9.16 0.70 15.03
N ASP A 90 8.79 -0.29 15.85
CA ASP A 90 8.86 -0.17 17.32
C ASP A 90 10.28 0.10 17.80
N GLU A 91 11.26 -0.65 17.29
CA GLU A 91 12.67 -0.50 17.62
C GLU A 91 13.18 0.91 17.28
N TRP A 92 12.84 1.41 16.08
CA TRP A 92 13.32 2.72 15.63
C TRP A 92 12.58 3.87 16.32
N MET A 93 11.30 3.72 16.66
CA MET A 93 10.56 4.69 17.48
C MET A 93 11.14 4.81 18.90
N MET A 94 11.70 3.73 19.45
CA MET A 94 12.41 3.76 20.74
C MET A 94 13.81 4.39 20.65
N LYS A 95 14.53 4.14 19.54
CA LYS A 95 15.95 4.52 19.40
C LYS A 95 16.19 5.85 18.69
N ASN A 96 15.25 6.32 17.87
CA ASN A 96 15.42 7.51 17.04
C ASN A 96 14.39 8.59 17.41
N ALA A 97 14.83 9.58 18.20
CA ALA A 97 14.00 10.67 18.68
C ALA A 97 13.47 11.59 17.55
N GLU A 98 14.19 11.71 16.43
CA GLU A 98 13.75 12.50 15.28
C GLU A 98 12.65 11.77 14.50
N LEU A 99 12.80 10.46 14.31
CA LEU A 99 11.77 9.61 13.72
C LEU A 99 10.50 9.62 14.59
N LYS A 100 10.66 9.48 15.91
CA LYS A 100 9.55 9.59 16.85
C LYS A 100 8.82 10.93 16.74
N LYS A 101 9.55 12.04 16.76
CA LYS A 101 8.97 13.38 16.57
C LYS A 101 8.23 13.49 15.24
N PHE A 102 8.77 12.92 14.15
CA PHE A 102 8.12 12.95 12.85
C PHE A 102 6.74 12.27 12.84
N PHE A 103 6.61 11.13 13.51
CA PHE A 103 5.34 10.40 13.61
C PHE A 103 4.39 10.96 14.70
N ASP A 104 4.93 11.62 15.73
CA ASP A 104 4.15 12.20 16.84
C ASP A 104 3.51 13.57 16.51
N VAL A 105 3.87 14.23 15.40
CA VAL A 105 3.16 15.44 14.95
C VAL A 105 1.80 15.06 14.37
N ARG A 106 0.79 14.97 15.23
CA ARG A 106 -0.63 15.10 14.88
C ARG A 106 -1.05 16.57 14.85
#